data_AF-A0A3Q9S082-F1
#
_entry.id   AF-A0A3Q9S082-F1
#
_cell.length_a   1.000
_cell.length_b   1.000
_cell.length_c   1.000
_cell.angle_alpha   90.00
_cell.angle_beta   90.00
_cell.angle_gamma   90.00
#
_symmetry.space_group_name_H-M   'P 1'
#
loop_
_entity.id
_entity.type
_entity.pdbx_description
1 polymer ?
#
loop_
_entity_poly.entity_id
_entity_poly.type
_entity_poly.pdbx_seq_one_letter_code
_entity_poly.pdbx_strand_id
1 'polypeptide(L)'
;MKKRGFTYIEVMMAIGVFIMLSAFVIRLNIAANKNVNKQVLRQNMMMEAQKCLEKSKNNPDSSEYKGSDYKNIDGYYVNISSMQVKADSPNLFEITVRVRDSIYSDKNEVVLKSHFLKK
;
A
#
# COMPACT_ATOMS: atom_id res chain seq x y z
N MET A 1 -24.98 -28.11 53.10
CA MET A 1 -24.29 -27.76 51.84
C MET A 1 -23.45 -26.50 52.06
N LYS A 2 -22.12 -26.61 52.13
CA LYS A 2 -21.25 -25.43 52.28
C LYS A 2 -21.14 -24.74 50.91
N LYS A 3 -21.73 -23.56 50.77
CA LYS A 3 -21.51 -22.67 49.61
C LYS A 3 -20.03 -22.26 49.65
N ARG A 4 -19.20 -22.83 48.77
CA ARG A 4 -17.81 -22.40 48.55
C ARG A 4 -17.86 -21.08 47.80
N GLY A 5 -17.92 -19.97 48.52
CA GLY A 5 -17.72 -18.64 47.94
C GLY A 5 -16.26 -18.49 47.51
N PHE A 6 -16.02 -17.71 46.46
CA PHE A 6 -14.67 -17.34 46.05
C PHE A 6 -13.99 -16.54 47.16
N THR A 7 -12.73 -16.85 47.42
CA THR A 7 -11.92 -16.12 48.40
C THR A 7 -11.56 -14.75 47.83
N TYR A 8 -11.49 -13.70 48.66
CA TYR A 8 -11.15 -12.33 48.21
C TYR A 8 -9.89 -12.27 47.32
N ILE A 9 -8.90 -13.12 47.63
CA ILE A 9 -7.65 -13.26 46.86
C ILE A 9 -7.89 -13.78 45.43
N GLU A 10 -8.81 -14.74 45.25
CA GLU A 10 -9.16 -15.30 43.94
C GLU A 10 -9.86 -14.25 43.07
N VAL A 11 -10.74 -13.45 43.67
CA VAL A 11 -11.42 -12.34 42.98
C VAL A 11 -10.42 -11.28 42.53
N MET A 12 -9.45 -10.92 43.39
CA MET A 12 -8.40 -9.95 43.05
C MET A 12 -7.48 -10.47 41.93
N MET A 13 -7.13 -11.76 41.95
CA MET A 13 -6.37 -12.38 40.85
C MET A 13 -7.15 -12.37 39.53
N ALA A 14 -8.44 -12.70 39.56
CA ALA A 14 -9.28 -12.69 38.37
C ALA A 14 -9.40 -11.27 37.76
N ILE A 15 -9.57 -10.24 38.60
CA ILE A 15 -9.59 -8.84 38.15
C ILE A 15 -8.24 -8.44 37.54
N GLY A 16 -7.12 -8.84 38.16
CA GLY A 16 -5.78 -8.55 37.63
C GLY A 16 -5.55 -9.14 36.25
N VAL A 17 -5.90 -10.42 36.06
CA VAL A 17 -5.80 -11.10 34.76
C VAL A 17 -6.73 -10.44 33.73
N PHE A 18 -7.94 -10.08 34.13
CA PHE A 18 -8.91 -9.42 33.26
C PHE A 18 -8.42 -8.05 32.76
N ILE A 19 -7.83 -7.23 33.64
CA ILE A 19 -7.26 -5.93 33.26
C ILE A 19 -6.08 -6.11 32.29
N MET A 20 -5.21 -7.09 32.55
CA MET A 20 -4.06 -7.38 31.69
C MET A 20 -4.50 -7.82 30.28
N LEU A 21 -5.47 -8.73 30.19
CA LEU A 21 -6.04 -9.17 28.91
C LEU A 21 -6.74 -8.03 28.18
N SER A 22 -7.49 -7.19 28.89
CA SER A 22 -8.16 -6.01 28.31
C SER A 22 -7.14 -5.05 27.70
N ALA A 23 -6.07 -4.73 28.42
CA ALA A 23 -4.98 -3.87 27.93
C ALA A 23 -4.29 -4.47 26.70
N PHE A 24 -4.08 -5.80 26.68
CA PHE A 24 -3.49 -6.49 25.55
C PHE A 24 -4.38 -6.44 24.30
N VAL A 25 -5.67 -6.73 24.43
CA VAL A 25 -6.65 -6.69 23.33
C VAL A 25 -6.74 -5.29 22.72
N ILE A 26 -6.77 -4.24 23.55
CA ILE A 26 -6.79 -2.85 23.06
C ILE A 26 -5.54 -2.54 22.22
N ARG A 27 -4.35 -2.89 22.72
CA ARG A 27 -3.10 -2.68 21.97
C ARG A 27 -3.07 -3.46 20.66
N LEU A 28 -3.55 -4.70 20.68
CA LEU A 28 -3.61 -5.55 19.49
C LEU A 28 -4.56 -4.97 18.43
N ASN A 29 -5.73 -4.47 18.85
CA ASN A 29 -6.69 -3.84 17.94
C ASN A 29 -6.11 -2.55 17.31
N ILE A 30 -5.45 -1.70 18.10
CA ILE A 30 -4.78 -0.49 17.58
C ILE A 30 -3.69 -0.85 16.58
N ALA A 31 -2.84 -1.85 16.90
CA ALA A 31 -1.79 -2.30 15.99
C ALA A 31 -2.35 -2.92 14.71
N ALA A 32 -3.38 -3.75 14.83
CA ALA A 32 -4.07 -4.37 13.70
C ALA A 32 -4.68 -3.31 12.78
N ASN A 33 -5.43 -2.34 13.30
CA ASN A 33 -6.03 -1.27 12.51
C ASN A 33 -4.98 -0.40 11.79
N LYS A 34 -3.87 -0.07 12.46
CA LYS A 34 -2.75 0.64 11.82
C LYS A 34 -2.16 -0.16 10.65
N ASN A 35 -2.01 -1.47 10.82
CA ASN A 35 -1.47 -2.34 9.77
C ASN A 35 -2.47 -2.53 8.62
N VAL A 36 -3.75 -2.72 8.91
CA VAL A 36 -4.82 -2.82 7.90
C VAL A 36 -4.89 -1.53 7.08
N ASN A 37 -4.89 -0.36 7.70
CA ASN A 37 -4.92 0.92 6.98
C ASN A 37 -3.71 1.08 6.04
N LYS A 38 -2.51 0.67 6.48
CA LYS A 38 -1.31 0.67 5.62
C LYS A 38 -1.43 -0.32 4.46
N GLN A 39 -2.00 -1.49 4.69
CA GLN A 39 -2.22 -2.48 3.64
C GLN A 39 -3.24 -1.99 2.60
N VAL A 40 -4.36 -1.41 3.04
CA VAL A 40 -5.38 -0.82 2.16
C VAL A 40 -4.79 0.32 1.34
N LEU A 41 -4.02 1.22 1.97
CA LEU A 41 -3.35 2.31 1.26
C LEU A 41 -2.41 1.77 0.16
N ARG A 42 -1.62 0.75 0.48
CA ARG A 42 -0.70 0.13 -0.49
C ARG A 42 -1.44 -0.59 -1.62
N GLN A 43 -2.55 -1.27 -1.33
CA GLN A 43 -3.39 -1.90 -2.34
C GLN A 43 -4.00 -0.87 -3.29
N ASN A 44 -4.50 0.25 -2.76
CA ASN A 44 -5.05 1.33 -3.59
C ASN A 44 -3.98 1.95 -4.50
N MET A 45 -2.78 2.23 -3.97
CA MET A 45 -1.66 2.72 -4.78
C MET A 45 -1.26 1.73 -5.88
N MET A 46 -1.29 0.42 -5.58
CA MET A 46 -1.00 -0.62 -6.57
C MET A 46 -2.08 -0.72 -7.64
N MET A 47 -3.34 -0.58 -7.28
CA MET A 47 -4.45 -0.52 -8.23
C MET A 47 -4.33 0.70 -9.15
N GLU A 48 -4.00 1.88 -8.61
CA GLU A 48 -3.79 3.07 -9.43
C GLU A 48 -2.58 2.92 -10.34
N ALA A 49 -1.50 2.33 -9.83
CA ALA A 49 -0.32 2.02 -10.65
C ALA A 49 -0.66 1.09 -11.82
N GLN A 50 -1.46 0.04 -11.60
CA GLN A 50 -1.91 -0.88 -12.65
C GLN A 50 -2.81 -0.20 -13.68
N LYS A 51 -3.75 0.62 -13.23
CA LYS A 51 -4.65 1.40 -14.10
C LYS A 51 -3.85 2.35 -14.99
N CYS A 52 -2.88 3.07 -14.43
CA CYS A 52 -1.97 3.93 -15.18
C CYS A 52 -1.14 3.11 -16.18
N LEU A 53 -0.59 1.98 -15.75
CA LEU A 53 0.22 1.10 -16.60
C LEU A 53 -0.55 0.59 -17.83
N GLU A 54 -1.78 0.10 -17.64
CA GLU A 54 -2.61 -0.38 -18.74
C GLU A 54 -3.05 0.76 -19.67
N LYS A 55 -3.37 1.94 -19.14
CA LYS A 55 -3.61 3.14 -19.96
C LYS A 55 -2.39 3.52 -20.80
N SER A 56 -1.20 3.46 -20.23
CA SER A 56 0.06 3.77 -20.93
C SER A 56 0.36 2.76 -22.03
N LYS A 57 0.11 1.47 -21.80
CA LYS A 57 0.27 0.42 -22.83
C LYS A 57 -0.71 0.60 -23.99
N ASN A 58 -1.93 1.03 -23.71
CA ASN A 58 -2.96 1.23 -24.74
C ASN A 58 -2.77 2.51 -25.56
N ASN A 59 -2.11 3.53 -25.01
CA ASN A 59 -1.85 4.79 -25.72
C ASN A 59 -0.40 5.28 -25.52
N PRO A 60 0.60 4.57 -26.06
CA PRO A 60 2.01 4.83 -25.76
C PRO A 60 2.54 6.19 -26.26
N ASP A 61 1.82 6.83 -27.18
CA ASP A 61 2.20 8.13 -27.77
C ASP A 61 1.65 9.35 -27.03
N SER A 62 0.85 9.13 -25.98
CA SER A 62 0.30 10.24 -25.22
C SER A 62 1.42 11.07 -24.56
N SER A 63 1.28 12.40 -24.61
CA SER A 63 2.18 13.34 -23.94
C SER A 63 2.11 13.24 -22.41
N GLU A 64 1.08 12.60 -21.86
CA GLU A 64 0.94 12.42 -20.41
C GLU A 64 2.10 11.59 -19.82
N TYR A 65 2.72 10.73 -20.63
CA TYR A 65 3.76 9.76 -20.26
C TYR A 65 5.20 10.25 -20.55
N LYS A 66 5.35 11.47 -21.05
CA LYS A 66 6.65 12.08 -21.36
C LYS A 66 6.98 13.13 -20.31
N GLY A 67 7.48 12.71 -19.15
CA GLY A 67 7.92 13.62 -18.11
C GLY A 67 8.55 12.95 -16.89
N SER A 68 9.45 13.66 -16.20
CA SER A 68 10.07 13.26 -14.92
C SER A 68 9.20 13.58 -13.71
N ASP A 69 8.13 14.33 -13.90
CA ASP A 69 7.41 14.95 -12.81
C ASP A 69 6.29 14.06 -12.28
N TYR A 70 5.99 14.21 -11.00
CA TYR A 70 4.83 13.58 -10.36
C TYR A 70 3.58 14.41 -10.62
N LYS A 71 2.52 13.76 -11.08
CA LYS A 71 1.20 14.35 -11.24
C LYS A 71 0.27 13.84 -10.15
N ASN A 72 -0.60 14.71 -9.63
CA ASN A 72 -1.62 14.27 -8.69
C ASN A 72 -2.79 13.64 -9.47
N ILE A 73 -3.09 12.36 -9.20
CA ILE A 73 -4.17 11.59 -9.80
C ILE A 73 -4.89 10.86 -8.66
N ASP A 74 -6.19 11.13 -8.50
CA ASP A 74 -7.05 10.48 -7.50
C ASP A 74 -6.47 10.53 -6.07
N GLY A 75 -5.78 11.63 -5.73
CA GLY A 75 -5.15 11.84 -4.42
C GLY A 75 -3.75 11.23 -4.26
N TYR A 76 -3.23 10.55 -5.29
CA TYR A 76 -1.89 9.98 -5.32
C TYR A 76 -0.96 10.76 -6.25
N TYR A 77 0.34 10.68 -5.99
CA TYR A 77 1.36 11.26 -6.84
C TYR A 77 1.92 10.18 -7.75
N VAL A 78 1.67 10.31 -9.06
CA VAL A 78 2.03 9.33 -10.07
C VAL A 78 3.09 9.90 -11.00
N ASN A 79 4.18 9.16 -11.19
CA ASN A 79 5.15 9.39 -12.26
C ASN A 79 5.14 8.20 -13.22
N ILE A 80 5.06 8.48 -14.51
CA ILE A 80 5.06 7.47 -15.57
C ILE A 80 6.20 7.81 -16.51
N SER A 81 7.07 6.84 -16.76
CA SER A 81 8.15 6.95 -17.73
C SER A 81 8.16 5.76 -18.66
N SER A 82 8.54 5.99 -19.91
CA SER A 82 8.71 4.96 -20.93
C SER A 82 10.11 5.04 -21.50
N MET A 83 10.80 3.91 -21.57
CA MET A 83 12.15 3.82 -22.13
C MET A 83 12.24 2.66 -23.12
N GLN A 84 12.99 2.85 -24.21
CA GLN A 84 13.28 1.78 -25.14
C GLN A 84 14.27 0.81 -24.47
N VAL A 85 13.96 -0.50 -24.52
CA VAL A 85 14.73 -1.51 -23.77
C VAL A 85 16.06 -1.85 -24.45
N LYS A 86 16.09 -1.84 -25.79
CA LYS A 86 17.30 -2.09 -26.58
C LYS A 86 17.30 -1.24 -27.84
N ALA A 87 18.48 -0.70 -28.19
CA ALA A 87 18.70 0.01 -29.44
C ALA A 87 18.30 -0.85 -30.66
N ASP A 88 18.59 -2.15 -30.60
CA ASP A 88 18.35 -3.11 -31.69
C ASP A 88 16.90 -3.62 -31.76
N SER A 89 16.02 -3.16 -30.86
CA SER A 89 14.61 -3.54 -30.84
C SER A 89 13.75 -2.28 -30.76
N PRO A 90 13.54 -1.58 -31.90
CA PRO A 90 12.85 -0.27 -31.93
C PRO A 90 11.41 -0.33 -31.40
N ASN A 91 10.83 -1.53 -31.35
CA ASN A 91 9.45 -1.73 -30.94
C ASN A 91 9.30 -2.19 -29.49
N LEU A 92 10.39 -2.45 -28.74
CA LEU A 92 10.32 -2.94 -27.36
C LEU A 92 10.56 -1.81 -26.35
N PHE A 93 9.54 -1.52 -25.55
CA PHE A 93 9.56 -0.45 -24.55
C PHE A 93 9.25 -1.01 -23.16
N GLU A 94 9.92 -0.47 -22.14
CA GLU A 94 9.61 -0.66 -20.72
C GLU A 94 8.90 0.60 -20.21
N ILE A 95 7.68 0.42 -19.69
CA ILE A 95 6.97 1.45 -18.94
C ILE A 95 7.21 1.22 -17.46
N THR A 96 7.64 2.27 -16.77
CA THR A 96 7.73 2.32 -15.31
C THR A 96 6.69 3.30 -14.76
N VAL A 97 5.82 2.82 -13.89
CA VAL A 97 4.86 3.63 -13.14
C VAL A 97 5.27 3.65 -11.68
N ARG A 98 5.42 4.83 -11.10
CA ARG A 98 5.71 5.06 -9.68
C ARG A 98 4.54 5.80 -9.06
N VAL A 99 4.00 5.28 -7.96
CA VAL A 99 2.89 5.89 -7.23
C VAL A 99 3.32 6.13 -5.79
N ARG A 100 3.07 7.33 -5.29
CA ARG A 100 3.35 7.76 -3.92
C ARG A 100 2.12 8.37 -3.27
N ASP A 101 2.02 8.23 -1.96
CA ASP A 101 1.06 8.96 -1.11
C ASP A 101 1.50 10.41 -0.86
N SER A 102 2.79 10.73 -1.01
CA SER A 102 3.34 12.08 -0.91
C SER A 102 4.52 12.31 -1.86
N ILE A 103 4.68 13.52 -2.41
CA ILE A 103 5.86 13.89 -3.23
C ILE A 103 7.15 13.85 -2.39
N TYR A 104 7.05 14.18 -1.10
CA TYR A 104 8.21 14.35 -0.22
C TYR A 104 8.72 13.06 0.42
N SER A 105 8.02 11.93 0.21
CA SER A 105 8.41 10.65 0.80
C SER A 105 8.37 9.51 -0.22
N ASP A 106 9.50 8.83 -0.37
CA ASP A 106 9.67 7.63 -1.18
C ASP A 106 9.41 6.32 -0.39
N LYS A 107 9.25 6.40 0.94
CA LYS A 107 9.13 5.23 1.83
C LYS A 107 7.94 4.31 1.48
N ASN A 108 6.89 4.87 0.90
CA ASN A 108 5.67 4.14 0.53
C ASN A 108 5.48 4.03 -0.99
N GLU A 109 6.55 4.24 -1.78
CA GLU A 109 6.48 4.17 -3.24
C GLU A 109 6.09 2.76 -3.71
N VAL A 110 5.07 2.70 -4.57
CA VAL A 110 4.74 1.51 -5.36
C VAL A 110 5.28 1.70 -6.76
N VAL A 111 6.14 0.78 -7.19
CA VAL A 111 6.71 0.78 -8.54
C VAL A 111 6.22 -0.43 -9.30
N LEU A 112 5.61 -0.20 -10.46
CA LEU A 112 5.27 -1.25 -11.42
C LEU A 112 6.02 -1.02 -12.71
N LYS A 113 6.52 -2.12 -13.27
CA LYS A 113 7.19 -2.14 -14.57
C LYS A 113 6.52 -3.14 -15.48
N SER A 114 6.35 -2.79 -16.75
CA SER A 114 5.93 -3.74 -17.77
C SER A 114 6.61 -3.45 -19.08
N HIS A 115 6.87 -4.52 -19.82
CA HIS A 115 7.33 -4.45 -21.19
C HIS A 115 6.12 -4.45 -22.11
N PHE A 116 6.20 -3.73 -23.22
CA PHE A 116 5.20 -3.82 -24.29
C PHE A 116 5.87 -3.65 -25.66
N LEU A 117 5.24 -4.26 -26.66
CA LEU A 117 5.62 -4.09 -28.05
C LEU A 117 4.76 -3.00 -28.67
N LYS A 118 5.39 -1.94 -29.16
CA LYS A 118 4.72 -0.91 -29.95
C LYS A 118 4.47 -1.47 -31.35
N LYS A 119 3.20 -1.51 -31.75
CA LYS A 119 2.78 -1.89 -33.11
C LYS A 119 2.96 -0.74 -34.08
#